data_AF-E9RXQ5-F1
#
_entry.id   AF-E9RXQ5-F1
#
_cell.length_a   1.000
_cell.length_b   1.000
_cell.length_c   1.000
_cell.angle_alpha   90.00
_cell.angle_beta   90.00
_cell.angle_gamma   90.00
#
_symmetry.space_group_name_H-M   'P 1'
#
loop_
_entity.id
_entity.type
_entity.pdbx_description
1 polymer ?
#
loop_
_entity_poly.entity_id
_entity_poly.type
_entity_poly.pdbx_seq_one_letter_code
_entity_poly.pdbx_strand_id
1 'polypeptide(L)'
;MVEPDTIKLLRECDAGIKMGISSIEEVLEYVHEKNLYQCLSDCMEKHEKLEKEIQEILKEYQDEGKEPGMMAKGMSWVKTNVRLVWNESDATIADLITDGCNMGVKSLGRYLNEYPEAEWKVKEIARKLIRLEEKLAEDLRNYL
;
A
#
# COMPACT_ATOMS: atom_id res chain seq x y z
N MET A 1 -21.80 -20.69 5.51
CA MET A 1 -21.18 -20.67 4.17
C MET A 1 -19.75 -20.18 4.35
N VAL A 2 -18.76 -20.89 3.82
CA VAL A 2 -17.36 -20.41 3.88
C VAL A 2 -17.24 -19.27 2.88
N GLU A 3 -16.78 -18.11 3.34
CA GLU A 3 -16.54 -16.96 2.47
C GLU A 3 -15.41 -17.29 1.47
N PRO A 4 -15.60 -17.03 0.16
CA PRO A 4 -14.62 -17.39 -0.87
C PRO A 4 -13.24 -16.76 -0.63
N ASP A 5 -12.18 -17.51 -0.88
CA ASP A 5 -10.80 -17.01 -0.85
C ASP A 5 -10.62 -15.75 -1.71
N THR A 6 -11.33 -15.69 -2.85
CA THR A 6 -11.32 -14.53 -3.75
C THR A 6 -11.73 -13.24 -3.04
N ILE A 7 -12.82 -13.23 -2.28
CA ILE A 7 -13.29 -11.99 -1.65
C ILE A 7 -12.40 -11.59 -0.47
N LYS A 8 -11.87 -12.56 0.27
CA LYS A 8 -10.90 -12.30 1.35
C LYS A 8 -9.64 -11.65 0.81
N LEU A 9 -9.02 -12.25 -0.22
CA LEU A 9 -7.83 -11.68 -0.83
C LEU A 9 -8.10 -10.28 -1.42
N LEU A 10 -9.24 -10.09 -2.08
CA LEU A 10 -9.62 -8.82 -2.67
C LEU A 10 -9.75 -7.71 -1.62
N ARG A 11 -10.39 -8.02 -0.48
CA ARG A 11 -10.50 -7.12 0.67
C ARG A 11 -9.15 -6.78 1.29
N GLU A 12 -8.25 -7.75 1.44
CA GLU A 12 -6.90 -7.46 1.94
C GLU A 12 -6.10 -6.57 0.96
N CYS A 13 -6.28 -6.76 -0.35
CA CYS A 13 -5.69 -5.86 -1.36
C CYS A 13 -6.29 -4.45 -1.29
N ASP A 14 -7.61 -4.32 -1.16
CA ASP A 14 -8.31 -3.04 -1.02
C ASP A 14 -7.77 -2.23 0.19
N ALA A 15 -7.69 -2.88 1.36
CA ALA A 15 -7.13 -2.28 2.55
C ALA A 15 -5.66 -1.88 2.38
N GLY A 16 -4.85 -2.75 1.76
CA GLY A 16 -3.44 -2.47 1.47
C GLY A 16 -3.25 -1.24 0.58
N ILE A 17 -4.02 -1.13 -0.50
CA ILE A 17 -3.96 0.03 -1.40
C ILE A 17 -4.33 1.32 -0.69
N LYS A 18 -5.45 1.34 0.04
CA LYS A 18 -5.91 2.52 0.79
C LYS A 18 -4.85 2.99 1.80
N MET A 19 -4.20 2.03 2.47
CA MET A 19 -3.08 2.33 3.37
C MET A 19 -1.88 2.92 2.64
N GLY A 20 -1.50 2.36 1.48
CA GLY A 20 -0.39 2.87 0.67
C GLY A 20 -0.63 4.30 0.19
N ILE A 21 -1.81 4.57 -0.38
CA ILE A 21 -2.22 5.91 -0.85
C ILE A 21 -2.15 6.92 0.30
N SER A 22 -2.82 6.64 1.41
CA SER A 22 -2.86 7.54 2.57
C SER A 22 -1.47 7.79 3.15
N SER A 23 -0.62 6.76 3.23
CA SER A 23 0.74 6.89 3.78
C SER A 23 1.62 7.78 2.90
N ILE A 24 1.49 7.66 1.57
CA ILE A 24 2.22 8.50 0.61
C ILE A 24 1.70 9.94 0.66
N GLU A 25 0.38 10.13 0.63
CA GLU A 25 -0.25 11.46 0.69
C GLU A 25 0.21 12.26 1.93
N GLU A 26 0.29 11.61 3.09
CA GLU A 26 0.74 12.24 4.34
C GLU A 26 2.21 12.71 4.28
N VAL A 27 3.09 11.99 3.58
CA VAL A 27 4.52 12.36 3.55
C VAL A 27 4.86 13.35 2.44
N LEU A 28 4.07 13.40 1.37
CA LEU A 28 4.33 14.27 0.22
C LEU A 28 4.46 15.76 0.59
N GLU A 29 3.77 16.22 1.65
CA GLU A 29 3.87 17.60 2.13
C GLU A 29 5.22 17.95 2.78
N TYR A 30 6.00 16.93 3.19
CA TYR A 30 7.30 17.09 3.88
C TYR A 30 8.51 16.75 2.98
N VAL A 31 8.27 16.36 1.71
CA VAL A 31 9.34 16.00 0.78
C VAL A 31 10.00 17.25 0.20
N HIS A 32 11.34 17.31 0.27
CA HIS A 32 12.13 18.43 -0.22
C HIS A 32 12.71 18.14 -1.62
N GLU A 33 13.21 16.93 -1.84
CA GLU A 33 13.78 16.50 -3.11
C GLU A 33 12.70 16.23 -4.16
N LYS A 34 12.76 16.95 -5.28
CA LYS A 34 11.81 16.84 -6.38
C LYS A 34 11.71 15.41 -6.94
N ASN A 35 12.84 14.71 -7.00
CA ASN A 35 12.88 13.34 -7.52
C ASN A 35 12.20 12.35 -6.57
N LEU A 36 12.34 12.54 -5.26
CA LEU A 36 11.64 11.73 -4.25
C LEU A 36 10.13 11.99 -4.34
N TYR A 37 9.73 13.25 -4.46
CA TYR A 37 8.33 13.64 -4.62
C TYR A 37 7.72 12.94 -5.84
N GLN A 38 8.40 12.99 -6.99
CA GLN A 38 7.93 12.34 -8.21
C GLN A 38 7.80 10.81 -8.06
N CYS A 39 8.78 10.14 -7.42
CA CYS A 39 8.70 8.69 -7.18
C CYS A 39 7.47 8.31 -6.34
N LEU A 40 7.24 9.06 -5.26
CA LEU A 40 6.10 8.85 -4.36
C LEU A 40 4.78 9.12 -5.07
N SER A 41 4.62 10.27 -5.75
CA SER A 41 3.42 10.59 -6.51
C SER A 41 3.13 9.58 -7.63
N ASP A 42 4.14 9.14 -8.38
CA ASP A 42 3.99 8.13 -9.43
C ASP A 42 3.55 6.77 -8.86
N CYS A 43 3.99 6.43 -7.65
CA CYS A 43 3.55 5.20 -6.98
C CYS A 43 2.11 5.33 -6.50
N MET A 44 1.74 6.48 -5.91
CA MET A 44 0.38 6.77 -5.45
C MET A 44 -0.63 6.71 -6.61
N GLU A 45 -0.32 7.32 -7.76
CA GLU A 45 -1.21 7.24 -8.93
C GLU A 45 -1.42 5.80 -9.44
N LYS A 46 -0.40 4.93 -9.33
CA LYS A 46 -0.52 3.52 -9.71
C LYS A 46 -1.39 2.76 -8.72
N HIS A 47 -1.28 3.08 -7.44
CA HIS A 47 -2.16 2.56 -6.40
C HIS A 47 -3.61 2.99 -6.63
N GLU A 48 -3.89 4.26 -6.92
CA GLU A 48 -5.24 4.75 -7.24
C GLU A 48 -5.85 4.08 -8.48
N LYS A 49 -5.03 3.79 -9.50
CA LYS A 49 -5.49 3.06 -10.69
C LYS A 49 -5.88 1.62 -10.35
N LEU A 50 -5.09 0.95 -9.50
CA LEU A 50 -5.42 -0.39 -9.01
C LEU A 50 -6.60 -0.39 -8.05
N GLU A 51 -6.78 0.66 -7.24
CA GLU A 51 -7.95 0.84 -6.37
C GLU A 51 -9.22 0.81 -7.21
N LYS A 52 -9.25 1.54 -8.33
CA LYS A 52 -10.40 1.56 -9.25
C LYS A 52 -10.70 0.16 -9.81
N GLU A 53 -9.67 -0.59 -10.21
CA GLU A 53 -9.81 -1.99 -10.67
C GLU A 53 -10.38 -2.89 -9.57
N ILE A 54 -9.89 -2.76 -8.33
CA ILE A 54 -10.40 -3.50 -7.17
C ILE A 54 -11.86 -3.16 -6.88
N GLN A 55 -12.22 -1.87 -6.89
CA GLN A 55 -13.56 -1.39 -6.61
C GLN A 55 -14.58 -1.81 -7.68
N GLU A 56 -14.16 -1.95 -8.94
CA GLU A 56 -14.99 -2.55 -9.99
C GLU A 56 -15.27 -4.02 -9.70
N ILE A 57 -14.24 -4.79 -9.31
CA ILE A 57 -14.41 -6.21 -8.99
C ILE A 57 -15.27 -6.39 -7.73
N LEU A 58 -15.05 -5.60 -6.68
CA LEU A 58 -15.85 -5.66 -5.44
C LEU A 58 -17.35 -5.47 -5.71
N LYS A 59 -17.71 -4.56 -6.63
CA LYS A 59 -19.11 -4.38 -7.08
C LYS A 59 -19.69 -5.62 -7.73
N GLU A 60 -18.91 -6.39 -8.50
CA GLU A 60 -19.34 -7.67 -9.08
C GLU A 60 -19.70 -8.70 -7.99
N TYR A 61 -18.99 -8.69 -6.86
CA TYR A 61 -19.25 -9.54 -5.71
C TYR A 61 -20.27 -8.97 -4.71
N GLN A 62 -20.84 -7.78 -4.99
CA GLN A 62 -21.72 -7.04 -4.07
C GLN A 62 -21.08 -6.81 -2.70
N ASP A 63 -19.79 -6.50 -2.71
CA ASP A 63 -18.97 -6.29 -1.52
C ASP A 63 -18.53 -4.84 -1.40
N GLU A 64 -18.47 -4.31 -0.18
CA GLU A 64 -18.06 -2.92 0.07
C GLU A 64 -16.53 -2.77 0.21
N GLY A 65 -15.78 -3.88 0.15
CA GLY A 65 -14.34 -3.89 0.36
C GLY A 65 -13.98 -3.91 1.83
N LYS A 66 -12.78 -3.42 2.13
CA LYS A 66 -12.26 -3.42 3.50
C LYS A 66 -11.56 -2.11 3.77
N GLU A 67 -12.13 -1.37 4.71
CA GLU A 67 -11.40 -0.27 5.32
C GLU A 67 -10.22 -0.82 6.14
N PRO A 68 -9.04 -0.18 6.08
CA PRO A 68 -7.98 -0.45 7.02
C PRO A 68 -8.56 -0.36 8.44
N GLY A 69 -8.45 -1.43 9.25
CA GLY A 69 -9.16 -1.50 10.54
C GLY A 69 -8.79 -0.34 11.48
N MET A 70 -9.52 -0.10 12.58
CA MET A 70 -9.20 0.96 13.57
C MET A 70 -7.77 0.91 14.17
N MET A 71 -7.03 -0.20 13.97
CA MET A 71 -5.60 -0.31 14.27
C MET A 71 -4.66 0.12 13.13
N ALA A 72 -5.17 0.47 11.96
CA ALA A 72 -4.51 1.26 10.92
C ALA A 72 -4.33 2.73 11.35
N LYS A 73 -4.05 2.94 12.64
CA LYS A 73 -3.21 4.02 13.16
C LYS A 73 -1.77 3.93 12.60
N GLY A 74 -1.58 3.52 11.34
CA GLY A 74 -0.45 4.02 10.55
C GLY A 74 -0.49 5.54 10.48
N MET A 75 -1.71 6.10 10.45
CA MET A 75 -2.07 7.54 10.59
C MET A 75 -1.50 8.23 11.84
N SER A 76 -1.11 7.48 12.88
CA SER A 76 -0.53 8.03 14.12
C SER A 76 0.92 7.59 14.33
N TRP A 77 1.56 6.88 13.40
CA TRP A 77 2.98 6.52 13.50
C TRP A 77 3.81 7.21 12.42
N VAL A 78 3.32 7.34 11.17
CA VAL A 78 3.98 8.16 10.14
C VAL A 78 3.90 9.64 10.52
N LYS A 79 2.69 10.20 10.67
CA LYS A 79 2.49 11.58 11.13
C LYS A 79 3.18 11.90 12.46
N THR A 80 3.22 10.94 13.38
CA THR A 80 3.90 11.11 14.68
C THR A 80 5.41 10.98 14.53
N ASN A 81 5.95 10.03 13.77
CA ASN A 81 7.40 9.93 13.58
C ASN A 81 7.93 11.06 12.71
N VAL A 82 7.27 11.41 11.61
CA VAL A 82 7.66 12.55 10.77
C VAL A 82 7.66 13.85 11.59
N ARG A 83 6.63 14.10 12.42
CA ARG A 83 6.59 15.28 13.31
C ARG A 83 7.49 15.19 14.55
N LEU A 84 7.81 13.98 15.04
CA LEU A 84 8.68 13.76 16.21
C LEU A 84 10.16 13.76 15.84
N VAL A 85 10.50 13.39 14.61
CA VAL A 85 11.87 13.47 14.11
C VAL A 85 12.12 14.94 13.84
N TRP A 86 12.96 15.55 14.67
CA TRP A 86 13.41 16.96 14.62
C TRP A 86 14.08 17.36 13.27
N ASN A 87 14.09 16.44 12.29
CA ASN A 87 14.74 16.55 11.00
C ASN A 87 13.84 15.85 9.96
N GLU A 88 12.79 16.55 9.50
CA GLU A 88 11.89 16.19 8.39
C GLU A 88 12.70 16.07 7.08
N SER A 89 13.59 15.08 7.03
CA SER A 89 14.50 14.88 5.91
C SER A 89 13.96 13.82 4.97
N ASP A 90 14.29 13.97 3.69
CA ASP A 90 13.95 13.00 2.65
C ASP A 90 14.44 11.57 2.98
N ALA A 91 15.54 11.44 3.73
CA ALA A 91 16.04 10.16 4.21
C ALA A 91 15.11 9.50 5.23
N THR A 92 14.60 10.28 6.18
CA THR A 92 13.61 9.80 7.16
C THR A 92 12.33 9.34 6.46
N ILE A 93 11.86 10.10 5.46
CA ILE A 93 10.67 9.76 4.68
C ILE A 93 10.92 8.48 3.87
N ALA A 94 12.07 8.38 3.20
CA ALA A 94 12.44 7.20 2.43
C ALA A 94 12.52 5.94 3.30
N ASP A 95 13.07 6.04 4.51
CA ASP A 95 13.18 4.93 5.47
C ASP A 95 11.77 4.45 5.90
N LEU A 96 10.91 5.37 6.33
CA LEU A 96 9.54 5.06 6.76
C LEU A 96 8.70 4.41 5.66
N ILE A 97 8.78 4.93 4.43
CA ILE A 97 8.02 4.36 3.30
C ILE A 97 8.61 3.01 2.89
N THR A 98 9.93 2.85 2.89
CA THR A 98 10.60 1.57 2.60
C THR A 98 10.16 0.47 3.58
N ASP A 99 10.07 0.78 4.87
CA ASP A 99 9.54 -0.14 5.88
C ASP A 99 8.08 -0.51 5.62
N GLY A 100 7.25 0.48 5.24
CA GLY A 100 5.87 0.27 4.79
C GLY A 100 5.78 -0.72 3.63
N CYS A 101 6.56 -0.49 2.57
CA CYS A 101 6.62 -1.35 1.39
C CYS A 101 7.02 -2.79 1.76
N ASN A 102 8.07 -2.96 2.57
CA ASN A 102 8.54 -4.26 3.02
C ASN A 102 7.46 -5.03 3.81
N MET A 103 6.71 -4.34 4.66
CA MET A 103 5.56 -4.92 5.36
C MET A 103 4.42 -5.29 4.40
N GLY A 104 4.14 -4.44 3.40
CA GLY A 104 3.16 -4.69 2.35
C GLY A 104 3.48 -5.95 1.56
N VAL A 105 4.70 -6.06 1.02
CA VAL A 105 5.19 -7.24 0.28
C VAL A 105 5.03 -8.52 1.09
N LYS A 106 5.46 -8.49 2.36
CA LYS A 106 5.35 -9.65 3.26
C LYS A 106 3.90 -10.04 3.51
N SER A 107 3.01 -9.08 3.72
CA SER A 107 1.60 -9.33 4.05
C SER A 107 0.83 -9.85 2.84
N LEU A 108 0.99 -9.21 1.67
CA LEU A 108 0.39 -9.66 0.41
C LEU A 108 0.90 -11.05 0.00
N GLY A 109 2.19 -11.31 0.18
CA GLY A 109 2.76 -12.65 -0.04
C GLY A 109 2.16 -13.70 0.88
N ARG A 110 1.88 -13.36 2.14
CA ARG A 110 1.16 -14.24 3.07
C ARG A 110 -0.29 -14.48 2.62
N TYR A 111 -1.04 -13.44 2.25
CA TYR A 111 -2.43 -13.60 1.79
C TYR A 111 -2.53 -14.46 0.53
N LEU A 112 -1.57 -14.36 -0.39
CA LEU A 112 -1.50 -15.24 -1.56
C LEU A 112 -1.33 -16.72 -1.19
N ASN A 113 -0.62 -17.03 -0.08
CA ASN A 113 -0.47 -18.39 0.43
C ASN A 113 -1.68 -18.84 1.25
N GLU A 114 -2.34 -17.94 1.97
CA GLU A 114 -3.52 -18.21 2.79
C GLU A 114 -4.79 -18.42 1.95
N TYR A 115 -4.86 -17.82 0.76
CA TYR A 115 -6.02 -17.86 -0.15
C TYR A 115 -5.68 -18.55 -1.49
N PRO A 116 -5.26 -19.83 -1.48
CA PRO A 116 -4.80 -20.54 -2.67
C PRO A 116 -5.92 -20.81 -3.67
N GLU A 117 -7.20 -20.71 -3.30
CA GLU A 117 -8.35 -20.91 -4.22
C GLU A 117 -8.89 -19.58 -4.77
N ALA A 118 -8.27 -18.45 -4.47
CA ALA A 118 -8.68 -17.16 -5.04
C ALA A 118 -8.54 -17.16 -6.57
N GLU A 119 -9.48 -16.49 -7.24
CA GLU A 119 -9.46 -16.35 -8.70
C GLU A 119 -8.17 -15.72 -9.21
N TRP A 120 -7.75 -16.14 -10.42
CA TRP A 120 -6.52 -15.66 -11.04
C TRP A 120 -6.46 -14.12 -11.11
N LYS A 121 -7.57 -13.46 -11.46
CA LYS A 121 -7.63 -11.99 -11.56
C LYS A 121 -7.27 -11.29 -10.25
N VAL A 122 -7.75 -11.79 -9.12
CA VAL A 122 -7.48 -11.21 -7.80
C VAL A 122 -6.05 -11.50 -7.35
N LYS A 123 -5.54 -12.71 -7.62
CA LYS A 123 -4.13 -13.03 -7.37
C LYS A 123 -3.18 -12.17 -8.21
N GLU A 124 -3.58 -11.84 -9.44
CA GLU A 124 -2.81 -10.96 -10.30
C GLU A 124 -2.75 -9.54 -9.73
N ILE A 125 -3.86 -9.02 -9.21
CA ILE A 125 -3.89 -7.73 -8.48
C ILE A 125 -2.90 -7.76 -7.32
N ALA A 126 -2.99 -8.74 -6.42
CA ALA A 126 -2.05 -8.85 -5.30
C ALA A 126 -0.57 -8.86 -5.74
N ARG A 127 -0.25 -9.55 -6.85
CA ARG A 127 1.10 -9.56 -7.44
C ARG A 127 1.49 -8.21 -8.06
N LYS A 128 0.56 -7.49 -8.67
CA LYS A 128 0.79 -6.12 -9.17
C LYS A 128 1.12 -5.19 -8.01
N LEU A 129 0.37 -5.25 -6.90
CA LEU A 129 0.68 -4.47 -5.68
C LEU A 129 2.08 -4.81 -5.16
N ILE A 130 2.41 -6.10 -4.97
CA ILE A 130 3.75 -6.51 -4.51
C ILE A 130 4.85 -5.89 -5.37
N ARG A 131 4.70 -5.91 -6.70
CA ARG A 131 5.69 -5.31 -7.62
C ARG A 131 5.79 -3.79 -7.48
N LEU A 132 4.69 -3.10 -7.18
CA LEU A 132 4.72 -1.65 -6.91
C LEU A 132 5.48 -1.36 -5.61
N GLU A 133 5.22 -2.13 -4.55
CA GLU A 133 5.91 -1.99 -3.26
C GLU A 133 7.41 -2.29 -3.37
N GLU A 134 7.77 -3.41 -4.03
CA GLU A 134 9.17 -3.77 -4.27
C GLU A 134 9.90 -2.70 -5.08
N LYS A 135 9.25 -2.17 -6.13
CA LYS A 135 9.82 -1.13 -6.96
C LYS A 135 10.01 0.18 -6.18
N LEU A 136 9.01 0.60 -5.43
CA LEU A 136 9.13 1.83 -4.63
C LEU A 136 10.25 1.69 -3.60
N ALA A 137 10.31 0.56 -2.88
CA ALA A 137 11.40 0.28 -1.95
C ALA A 137 12.78 0.28 -2.62
N GLU A 138 12.90 -0.19 -3.86
CA GLU A 138 14.14 -0.10 -4.65
C GLU A 138 14.50 1.34 -5.02
N ASP A 139 13.54 2.10 -5.54
CA ASP A 139 13.73 3.49 -5.97
C ASP A 139 14.14 4.39 -4.78
N LEU A 140 13.62 4.10 -3.58
CA LEU A 140 13.89 4.85 -2.34
C LEU A 140 15.28 4.61 -1.75
N ARG A 141 16.00 3.55 -2.13
CA ARG A 141 17.34 3.25 -1.59
C ARG A 141 18.37 4.35 -1.82
N ASN A 142 18.17 5.18 -2.84
CA ASN A 142 19.08 6.29 -3.16
C ASN A 142 18.98 7.45 -2.16
N TYR A 143 17.99 7.43 -1.27
CA TYR A 143 17.71 8.48 -0.29
C TYR A 143 18.00 8.05 1.15
N LEU A 144 18.37 6.79 1.38
CA LEU A 144 18.76 6.23 2.69
C LEU A 144 20.25 6.50 3.00
#